data_AF-A0A520BAM4-F1
#
_entry.id   AF-A0A520BAM4-F1
#
_cell.length_a   1.000
_cell.length_b   1.000
_cell.length_c   1.000
_cell.angle_alpha   90.00
_cell.angle_beta   90.00
_cell.angle_gamma   90.00
#
_symmetry.space_group_name_H-M   'P 1'
#
loop_
_entity.id
_entity.type
_entity.pdbx_description
1 polymer ?
#
loop_
_entity_poly.entity_id
_entity_poly.type
_entity_poly.pdbx_seq_one_letter_code
_entity_poly.pdbx_strand_id
1 'polypeptide(L)' 'DGSKWIDGTIYDPKTGKTYSCNLTLKDNNTLNVRGYIGISIIGRSETFKRVK' A
#
# COMPACT_ATOMS: atom_id res chain seq x y z
N ASP A 1 -6.41 6.08 -16.56
CA ASP A 1 -5.22 5.73 -15.75
C ASP A 1 -5.23 6.36 -14.37
N GLY A 2 -6.11 5.91 -13.47
CA GLY A 2 -6.25 6.46 -12.11
C GLY A 2 -6.36 5.41 -11.01
N SER A 3 -6.01 4.15 -11.29
CA SER A 3 -6.16 3.03 -10.35
C SER A 3 -4.85 2.63 -9.67
N LYS A 4 -3.74 3.33 -9.93
CA LYS A 4 -2.42 3.02 -9.36
C LYS A 4 -1.78 4.29 -8.81
N TRP A 5 -1.17 4.17 -7.65
CA TRP A 5 -0.32 5.19 -7.05
C TRP A 5 1.00 4.53 -6.68
N ILE A 6 2.10 5.13 -7.12
CA ILE A 6 3.44 4.60 -6.94
C ILE A 6 4.31 5.60 -6.19
N ASP A 7 5.43 5.12 -5.64
CA ASP A 7 6.43 5.92 -4.92
C ASP A 7 5.88 6.62 -3.67
N GLY A 8 4.86 6.02 -3.06
CA GLY A 8 4.30 6.47 -1.79
C GLY A 8 5.14 6.03 -0.59
N THR A 9 4.75 6.49 0.59
CA THR A 9 5.28 6.02 1.87
C THR A 9 4.14 5.60 2.80
N ILE A 10 4.42 4.64 3.69
CA ILE A 10 3.48 4.15 4.70
C ILE A 10 4.17 4.03 6.05
N TYR A 11 3.53 4.57 7.09
CA TYR A 11 4.00 4.50 8.46
C TYR A 11 3.39 3.29 9.17
N ASP A 12 4.23 2.49 9.82
CA ASP A 12 3.80 1.37 10.67
C ASP A 12 3.90 1.79 12.15
N PRO A 13 2.77 2.04 12.84
CA PRO A 13 2.79 2.45 14.24
C PRO A 13 3.27 1.34 15.19
N LYS A 14 3.24 0.06 14.78
CA LYS A 14 3.70 -1.05 15.63
C LYS A 14 5.23 -1.08 15.71
N THR A 15 5.91 -0.67 14.64
CA THR A 15 7.38 -0.67 14.57
C THR A 15 7.99 0.72 14.61
N GLY A 16 7.20 1.78 14.45
CA GLY A 16 7.65 3.16 14.37
C GLY A 16 8.41 3.50 13.08
N LYS A 17 8.38 2.63 12.07
CA LYS A 17 9.15 2.77 10.83
C LYS A 17 8.27 3.24 9.68
N THR A 18 8.89 3.95 8.74
CA THR A 18 8.27 4.33 7.46
C THR A 18 8.86 3.48 6.34
N TYR A 19 7.98 2.94 5.49
CA TYR A 19 8.32 2.09 4.35
C TYR A 19 7.87 2.73 3.04
N SER A 20 8.47 2.33 1.92
CA SER A 20 7.94 2.67 0.60
C SER A 20 6.64 1.91 0.36
N CYS A 21 5.71 2.49 -0.40
CA CYS A 21 4.47 1.81 -0.73
C CYS A 21 3.93 2.11 -2.14
N ASN A 22 3.25 1.12 -2.71
CA ASN A 22 2.47 1.25 -3.93
C ASN A 22 1.03 0.82 -3.67
N LEU A 23 0.08 1.54 -4.24
CA LEU A 23 -1.35 1.30 -4.10
C LEU A 23 -1.96 0.90 -5.43
N THR A 24 -2.93 -0.01 -5.41
CA THR A 24 -3.70 -0.39 -6.60
C THR A 24 -5.16 -0.58 -6.25
N LEU A 25 -6.04 0.21 -6.88
CA LEU A 25 -7.47 0.05 -6.79
C LEU A 25 -7.89 -1.12 -7.71
N LYS A 26 -8.33 -2.22 -7.09
CA LYS A 26 -8.79 -3.42 -7.83
C LYS A 26 -10.20 -3.26 -8.37
N ASP A 27 -11.04 -2.61 -7.59
CA ASP A 27 -12.42 -2.25 -7.91
C ASP A 27 -12.81 -1.03 -7.05
N ASN A 28 -14.01 -0.49 -7.23
CA ASN A 28 -14.46 0.74 -6.55
C ASN A 28 -14.37 0.70 -5.02
N ASN A 29 -14.30 -0.49 -4.42
CA ASN A 29 -14.37 -0.72 -2.98
C ASN A 29 -13.17 -1.48 -2.41
N THR A 30 -12.20 -1.87 -3.25
CA THR A 30 -11.05 -2.70 -2.84
C THR A 30 -9.74 -2.04 -3.24
N LEU A 31 -8.95 -1.65 -2.24
CA LEU A 31 -7.63 -1.09 -2.41
C LEU A 31 -6.57 -2.08 -1.93
N ASN A 32 -5.65 -2.44 -2.83
CA ASN A 32 -4.46 -3.19 -2.47
C ASN A 32 -3.35 -2.22 -2.08
N VAL A 33 -2.74 -2.45 -0.92
CA VAL A 33 -1.63 -1.68 -0.36
C VAL A 33 -0.40 -2.58 -0.32
N ARG A 34 0.70 -2.21 -0.96
CA ARG A 34 1.97 -2.94 -0.91
C ARG A 34 3.02 -2.06 -0.24
N GLY A 35 3.40 -2.38 1.00
CA GLY A 35 4.52 -1.74 1.71
C GLY A 35 5.80 -2.56 1.58
N TYR A 36 6.96 -1.92 1.37
CA TYR A 36 8.24 -2.61 1.12
C TYR A 36 9.47 -1.80 1.56
N ILE A 37 10.60 -2.49 1.72
CA ILE A 37 11.91 -1.90 2.06
C ILE A 37 12.83 -2.01 0.84
N GLY A 38 13.29 -0.89 0.29
CA GLY A 38 14.14 -0.86 -0.89
C GLY A 38 13.37 -1.24 -2.16
N ILE A 39 13.30 -2.53 -2.48
CA ILE A 39 12.58 -3.05 -3.65
C ILE A 39 11.23 -3.68 -3.27
N SER A 40 10.24 -3.56 -4.16
CA SER A 40 8.84 -3.95 -3.91
C SER A 40 8.60 -5.43 -3.59
N ILE A 41 9.56 -6.29 -3.93
CA ILE A 41 9.52 -7.74 -3.68
C ILE A 41 9.68 -8.04 -2.18
N ILE A 42 10.47 -7.24 -1.45
CA ILE A 42 10.74 -7.40 -0.02
C ILE A 42 9.76 -6.52 0.76
N GLY A 43 8.59 -7.08 1.05
CA GLY A 43 7.50 -6.32 1.66
C GLY A 43 6.27 -7.15 2.00
N ARG A 44 5.22 -6.45 2.42
CA ARG A 44 3.91 -7.02 2.79
C ARG A 44 2.80 -6.35 1.98
N SER A 45 1.76 -7.12 1.72
CA SER A 45 0.54 -6.62 1.08
C SER A 45 -0.63 -6.68 2.04
N GLU A 46 -1.44 -5.64 2.04
CA GLU A 46 -2.72 -5.58 2.75
C GLU A 46 -3.84 -5.21 1.78
N THR A 47 -5.07 -5.60 2.11
CA THR A 47 -6.27 -5.26 1.33
C THR A 47 -7.19 -4.41 2.20
N PHE A 48 -7.43 -3.18 1.77
CA PHE A 48 -8.36 -2.28 2.43
C PHE A 48 -9.71 -2.32 1.72
N LYS A 49 -10.78 -2.30 2.51
CA LYS A 49 -12.15 -2.21 2.03
C LYS A 49 -12.70 -0.83 2.35
N ARG A 50 -13.36 -0.21 1.36
CA ARG A 50 -14.05 1.06 1.56
C ARG A 50 -15.15 0.89 2.61
N VAL A 51 -15.11 1.70 3.66
CA VAL A 51 -16.18 1.79 4.66
C VAL A 51 -17.38 2.49 4.03
N LYS A 52 -18.60 2.07 4.39
CA LYS A 52 -19.85 2.69 3.91
C LYS A 52 -20.11 4.03 4.58
#